data_AF-A0A0F4G4G2-F1
#
_entry.id   AF-A0A0F4G4G2-F1
#
_cell.length_a   1.000
_cell.length_b   1.000
_cell.length_c   1.000
_cell.angle_alpha   90.00
_cell.angle_beta   90.00
_cell.angle_gamma   90.00
#
_symmetry.space_group_name_H-M   'P 1'
#
loop_
_entity.id
_entity.type
_entity.pdbx_description
1 polymer ?
#
loop_
_entity_poly.entity_id
_entity_poly.type
_entity_poly.pdbx_seq_one_letter_code
_entity_poly.pdbx_strand_id
1 'polypeptide(L)'
;MPPTPLVHRKLDTLYLAFITFHLINLFCVDFVSLYPPAWTPTALLDLRAWYIKTYDDRYFTAPTAWFMLYTYIEVIYHLPFTIWAIPAIVHNDPLVPLHLFIFALEAGLTTATCIADILSWDDFPYNKKFDLMTLYGPYLVLSMIMGVDMFFRLSKTVTTSTGKAKRS
;
A
#
# COMPACT_ATOMS: atom_id res chain seq x y z
N MET A 1 8.61 2.39 -30.46
CA MET A 1 8.60 0.95 -30.08
C MET A 1 7.36 0.69 -29.26
N PRO A 2 6.66 -0.45 -29.47
CA PRO A 2 5.57 -0.84 -28.59
C PRO A 2 6.09 -1.02 -27.16
N PRO A 3 5.26 -0.73 -26.13
CA PRO A 3 5.65 -0.92 -24.73
C PRO A 3 6.02 -2.38 -24.46
N THR A 4 6.99 -2.60 -23.58
CA THR A 4 7.42 -3.94 -23.20
C THR A 4 6.27 -4.70 -22.53
N PRO A 5 5.91 -5.91 -23.02
CA PRO A 5 4.84 -6.70 -22.43
C PRO A 5 5.04 -6.97 -20.94
N LEU A 6 3.96 -7.01 -20.17
CA LEU A 6 4.00 -7.23 -18.71
C LEU A 6 4.70 -8.53 -18.32
N VAL A 7 4.58 -9.58 -19.13
CA VAL A 7 5.25 -10.88 -18.91
C VAL A 7 6.78 -10.79 -18.81
N HIS A 8 7.39 -9.73 -19.35
CA HIS A 8 8.82 -9.48 -19.26
C HIS A 8 9.20 -8.48 -18.14
N ARG A 9 8.22 -7.87 -17.47
CA ARG A 9 8.41 -6.86 -16.41
C ARG A 9 8.08 -7.47 -15.04
N LYS A 10 8.92 -8.39 -14.56
CA LYS A 10 8.67 -9.19 -13.34
C LYS A 10 8.29 -8.36 -12.11
N LEU A 11 9.00 -7.25 -11.87
CA LEU A 11 8.70 -6.34 -10.76
C LEU A 11 7.35 -5.63 -10.96
N ASP A 12 7.05 -5.19 -12.18
CA ASP A 12 5.75 -4.56 -12.48
C ASP A 12 4.60 -5.56 -12.29
N THR A 13 4.80 -6.85 -12.59
CA THR A 13 3.81 -7.91 -12.28
C THR A 13 3.61 -8.07 -10.77
N LEU A 14 4.69 -8.03 -9.98
CA LEU A 14 4.60 -8.06 -8.52
C LEU A 14 3.86 -6.84 -7.98
N TYR A 15 4.18 -5.63 -8.47
CA TYR A 15 3.49 -4.41 -8.07
C TYR A 15 2.03 -4.42 -8.50
N LEU A 16 1.71 -4.91 -9.68
CA LEU A 16 0.33 -5.06 -10.12
C LEU A 16 -0.46 -5.96 -9.16
N ALA A 17 0.07 -7.14 -8.84
CA ALA A 17 -0.57 -8.06 -7.90
C ALA A 17 -0.76 -7.42 -6.52
N PHE A 18 0.27 -6.72 -6.01
CA PHE A 18 0.22 -6.02 -4.74
C PHE A 18 -0.83 -4.90 -4.73
N ILE A 19 -0.84 -4.02 -5.75
CA ILE A 19 -1.78 -2.91 -5.88
C ILE A 19 -3.23 -3.41 -6.06
N THR A 20 -3.43 -4.50 -6.81
CA THR A 20 -4.75 -5.12 -6.96
C THR A 20 -5.24 -5.72 -5.64
N PHE A 21 -4.37 -6.42 -4.90
CA PHE A 21 -4.72 -6.94 -3.58
C PHE A 21 -5.00 -5.81 -2.58
N HIS A 22 -4.20 -4.73 -2.64
CA HIS A 22 -4.41 -3.53 -1.83
C HIS A 22 -5.79 -2.92 -2.07
N LEU A 23 -6.21 -2.78 -3.33
CA LEU A 23 -7.55 -2.29 -3.67
C LEU A 23 -8.67 -3.13 -3.03
N ILE A 24 -8.50 -4.46 -2.99
CA ILE A 24 -9.47 -5.36 -2.32
C ILE A 24 -9.45 -5.11 -0.81
N ASN A 25 -8.28 -5.01 -0.19
CA ASN A 25 -8.15 -4.78 1.25
C ASN A 25 -8.74 -3.44 1.68
N LEU A 26 -8.55 -2.37 0.90
CA LEU A 26 -9.16 -1.07 1.17
C LEU A 26 -10.67 -1.21 1.40
N PHE A 27 -11.37 -1.93 0.52
CA PHE A 27 -12.81 -2.10 0.64
C PHE A 27 -13.24 -3.15 1.68
N CYS A 28 -12.46 -4.22 1.85
CA CYS A 28 -12.86 -5.36 2.67
C CYS A 28 -12.40 -5.26 4.13
N VAL A 29 -11.40 -4.43 4.44
CA VAL A 29 -10.76 -4.34 5.75
C VAL A 29 -10.72 -2.90 6.23
N ASP A 30 -10.05 -2.01 5.50
CA ASP A 30 -9.70 -0.67 5.99
C ASP A 30 -10.94 0.23 6.10
N PHE A 31 -11.75 0.26 5.04
CA PHE A 31 -12.94 1.12 4.96
C PHE A 31 -14.16 0.56 5.69
N VAL A 32 -14.10 -0.66 6.25
CA VAL A 32 -15.25 -1.27 6.94
C VAL A 32 -15.75 -0.39 8.09
N SER A 33 -14.84 0.31 8.79
CA SER A 33 -15.19 1.23 9.87
C SER A 33 -15.91 2.51 9.39
N LEU A 34 -15.77 2.85 8.10
CA LEU A 34 -16.35 4.03 7.48
C LEU A 34 -17.71 3.75 6.83
N TYR A 35 -18.07 2.47 6.65
CA TYR A 35 -19.33 2.11 6.03
C TYR A 35 -20.52 2.44 6.93
N PRO A 36 -21.61 2.99 6.35
CA PRO A 36 -22.87 3.13 7.08
C PRO A 36 -23.34 1.75 7.57
N PRO A 37 -23.75 1.60 8.84
CA PRO A 37 -24.20 0.32 9.38
C PRO A 37 -25.33 -0.31 8.55
N ALA A 38 -26.21 0.51 7.97
CA ALA A 38 -27.33 0.05 7.15
C ALA A 38 -26.92 -0.68 5.86
N TRP A 39 -25.72 -0.42 5.34
CA TRP A 39 -25.26 -0.95 4.04
C TRP A 39 -24.05 -1.87 4.16
N THR A 40 -23.59 -2.14 5.38
CA THR A 40 -22.41 -2.98 5.59
C THR A 40 -22.82 -4.45 5.47
N PRO A 41 -22.30 -5.20 4.50
CA PRO A 41 -22.62 -6.62 4.35
C PRO A 41 -22.16 -7.42 5.57
N THR A 42 -22.98 -8.38 6.02
CA THR A 42 -22.66 -9.25 7.16
C THR A 42 -21.33 -9.96 7.00
N ALA A 43 -20.99 -10.39 5.78
CA ALA A 43 -19.71 -11.04 5.50
C ALA A 43 -18.48 -10.17 5.85
N LEU A 44 -18.57 -8.84 5.67
CA LEU A 44 -17.48 -7.92 6.06
C LEU A 44 -17.40 -7.74 7.58
N LEU A 45 -18.55 -7.73 8.26
CA LEU A 45 -18.61 -7.71 9.72
C LEU A 45 -18.02 -8.99 10.31
N ASP A 46 -18.35 -10.15 9.73
CA ASP A 46 -17.81 -11.45 10.14
C ASP A 46 -16.30 -11.53 9.89
N LEU A 47 -15.84 -11.04 8.74
CA LEU A 47 -14.40 -10.94 8.42
C LEU A 47 -13.67 -10.07 9.44
N ARG A 48 -14.23 -8.89 9.77
CA ARG A 48 -13.65 -7.98 10.77
C ARG A 48 -13.63 -8.62 12.17
N ALA A 49 -14.71 -9.30 12.57
CA ALA A 49 -14.79 -9.99 13.84
C ALA A 49 -13.75 -11.12 13.95
N TRP A 50 -13.61 -11.91 12.87
CA TRP A 50 -12.56 -12.93 12.77
C TRP A 50 -11.16 -12.31 12.84
N TYR A 51 -10.93 -11.20 12.14
CA TYR A 51 -9.64 -10.51 12.13
C TYR A 51 -9.26 -10.01 13.53
N ILE A 52 -10.16 -9.28 14.21
CA ILE A 52 -9.93 -8.79 15.58
C ILE A 52 -9.67 -9.96 16.53
N LYS A 53 -10.46 -11.04 16.45
CA LYS A 53 -10.25 -12.23 17.28
C LYS A 53 -8.89 -12.89 17.02
N THR A 54 -8.44 -12.90 15.77
CA THR A 54 -7.19 -13.56 15.36
C THR A 54 -5.96 -12.74 15.74
N TYR A 55 -5.96 -11.45 15.45
CA TYR A 55 -4.77 -10.60 15.57
C TYR A 55 -4.77 -9.69 16.79
N ASP A 56 -5.94 -9.42 17.39
CA ASP A 56 -6.14 -8.44 18.47
C ASP A 56 -5.54 -7.06 18.13
N ASP A 57 -5.70 -6.68 16.86
CA ASP A 57 -5.16 -5.44 16.34
C ASP A 57 -5.90 -4.24 16.95
N ARG A 58 -5.18 -3.49 17.79
CA ARG A 58 -5.70 -2.32 18.51
C ARG A 58 -6.15 -1.21 17.58
N TYR A 59 -5.62 -1.12 16.36
CA TYR A 59 -6.05 -0.11 15.39
C TYR A 59 -7.50 -0.28 14.98
N PHE A 60 -8.03 -1.50 15.05
CA PHE A 60 -9.42 -1.79 14.66
C PHE A 60 -10.39 -1.87 15.84
N THR A 61 -9.90 -1.84 17.09
CA THR A 61 -10.71 -1.86 18.32
C THR A 61 -10.69 -0.53 19.08
N ALA A 62 -9.56 0.18 19.09
CA ALA A 62 -9.36 1.46 19.73
C ALA A 62 -8.44 2.36 18.87
N PRO A 63 -8.92 2.82 17.70
CA PRO A 63 -8.10 3.57 16.75
C PRO A 63 -7.59 4.88 17.35
N THR A 64 -6.31 5.14 17.15
CA THR A 64 -5.70 6.43 17.48
C THR A 64 -6.08 7.49 16.44
N ALA A 65 -5.98 8.77 16.81
CA ALA A 65 -6.31 9.86 15.89
C ALA A 65 -5.44 9.86 14.62
N TRP A 66 -4.16 9.49 14.75
CA TRP A 66 -3.25 9.39 13.60
C TRP A 66 -3.57 8.18 12.71
N PHE A 67 -4.06 7.07 13.27
CA PHE A 67 -4.48 5.91 12.47
C PHE A 67 -5.71 6.26 11.63
N MET A 68 -6.67 6.99 12.20
CA MET A 68 -7.82 7.50 11.44
C MET A 68 -7.39 8.46 10.32
N LEU A 69 -6.37 9.29 10.55
CA LEU A 69 -5.79 10.12 9.49
C LEU A 69 -5.23 9.26 8.35
N TYR A 70 -4.54 8.16 8.65
CA TYR A 70 -4.04 7.23 7.64
C TYR A 70 -5.19 6.58 6.86
N THR A 71 -6.26 6.13 7.53
CA THR A 71 -7.46 5.64 6.84
C THR A 71 -8.07 6.69 5.91
N TYR A 72 -8.09 7.97 6.30
CA TYR A 72 -8.54 9.03 5.39
C TYR A 72 -7.59 9.24 4.21
N ILE A 73 -6.27 9.15 4.42
CA ILE A 73 -5.29 9.19 3.33
C ILE A 73 -5.54 8.03 2.35
N GLU A 74 -5.85 6.84 2.85
CA GLU A 74 -6.19 5.69 2.02
C GLU A 74 -7.43 5.96 1.14
N VAL A 75 -8.47 6.60 1.70
CA VAL A 75 -9.66 6.98 0.93
C VAL A 75 -9.34 8.03 -0.14
N ILE A 76 -8.64 9.10 0.22
CA ILE A 76 -8.45 10.26 -0.68
C ILE A 76 -7.32 10.05 -1.69
N TYR A 77 -6.33 9.20 -1.37
CA TYR A 77 -5.14 8.99 -2.17
C TYR A 77 -5.02 7.54 -2.66
N HIS A 78 -5.02 6.55 -1.76
CA HIS A 78 -4.80 5.14 -2.19
C HIS A 78 -5.91 4.64 -3.10
N LEU A 79 -7.17 4.93 -2.80
CA LEU A 79 -8.28 4.48 -3.62
C LEU A 79 -8.23 5.01 -5.07
N PRO A 80 -8.19 6.34 -5.33
CA PRO A 80 -8.09 6.83 -6.70
C PRO A 80 -6.78 6.42 -7.37
N PHE A 81 -5.67 6.34 -6.61
CA PHE A 81 -4.38 5.90 -7.13
C PHE A 81 -4.43 4.44 -7.61
N THR A 82 -4.94 3.51 -6.79
CA THR A 82 -4.98 2.08 -7.14
C THR A 82 -5.87 1.81 -8.36
N ILE A 83 -7.01 2.52 -8.47
CA ILE A 83 -7.91 2.46 -9.64
C ILE A 83 -7.18 2.89 -10.92
N TRP A 84 -6.34 3.93 -10.85
CA TRP A 84 -5.54 4.39 -11.98
C TRP A 84 -4.32 3.48 -12.25
N ALA A 85 -3.63 3.04 -11.20
CA ALA A 85 -2.35 2.36 -11.27
C ALA A 85 -2.47 0.98 -11.92
N ILE A 86 -3.55 0.24 -11.66
CA ILE A 86 -3.79 -1.10 -12.24
C ILE A 86 -3.71 -1.07 -13.77
N PRO A 87 -4.55 -0.31 -14.49
CA PRO A 87 -4.45 -0.22 -15.96
C PRO A 87 -3.16 0.48 -16.41
N ALA A 88 -2.65 1.46 -15.67
CA ALA A 88 -1.41 2.16 -16.02
C ALA A 88 -0.18 1.23 -16.03
N ILE A 89 -0.07 0.33 -15.04
CA ILE A 89 1.00 -0.68 -14.97
C ILE A 89 0.87 -1.66 -16.14
N VAL A 90 -0.34 -2.13 -16.44
CA VAL A 90 -0.60 -3.05 -17.58
C VAL A 90 -0.16 -2.42 -18.89
N HIS A 91 -0.51 -1.15 -19.12
CA HIS A 91 -0.17 -0.43 -20.35
C HIS A 91 1.25 0.16 -20.37
N ASN A 92 2.03 -0.01 -19.30
CA ASN A 92 3.37 0.56 -19.15
C ASN A 92 3.39 2.09 -19.33
N ASP A 93 2.45 2.77 -18.65
CA ASP A 93 2.31 4.22 -18.69
C ASP A 93 3.58 4.91 -18.17
N PRO A 94 4.07 5.98 -18.84
CA PRO A 94 5.32 6.66 -18.47
C PRO A 94 5.29 7.32 -17.08
N LEU A 95 4.11 7.59 -16.52
CA LEU A 95 3.95 8.19 -15.19
C LEU A 95 3.95 7.15 -14.06
N VAL A 96 3.88 5.85 -14.38
CA VAL A 96 3.91 4.76 -13.38
C VAL A 96 5.06 4.91 -12.39
N PRO A 97 6.32 5.19 -12.80
CA PRO A 97 7.40 5.37 -11.84
C PRO A 97 7.19 6.50 -10.85
N LEU A 98 6.60 7.62 -11.29
CA LEU A 98 6.38 8.77 -10.43
C LEU A 98 5.33 8.45 -9.36
N HIS A 99 4.18 7.92 -9.77
CA HIS A 99 3.08 7.68 -8.85
C HIS A 99 3.33 6.48 -7.93
N LEU A 100 3.94 5.40 -8.42
CA LEU A 100 4.35 4.28 -7.56
C LEU A 100 5.40 4.70 -6.54
N PHE A 101 6.29 5.65 -6.87
CA PHE A 101 7.25 6.17 -5.90
C PHE A 101 6.57 6.92 -4.75
N ILE A 102 5.62 7.80 -5.06
CA ILE A 102 4.87 8.55 -4.03
C ILE A 102 4.07 7.58 -3.16
N PHE A 103 3.38 6.62 -3.77
CA PHE A 103 2.63 5.60 -3.05
C PHE A 103 3.53 4.76 -2.15
N ALA A 104 4.66 4.30 -2.65
CA ALA A 104 5.62 3.49 -1.89
C ALA A 104 6.16 4.23 -0.65
N LEU A 105 6.44 5.53 -0.78
CA LEU A 105 6.91 6.35 0.35
C LEU A 105 5.82 6.56 1.39
N GLU A 106 4.61 6.91 0.95
CA GLU A 106 3.46 7.12 1.83
C GLU A 106 3.12 5.83 2.57
N ALA A 107 2.84 4.74 1.84
CA ALA A 107 2.44 3.46 2.39
C ALA A 107 3.56 2.86 3.25
N GLY A 108 4.82 3.03 2.84
CA GLY A 108 5.97 2.62 3.63
C GLY A 108 6.06 3.36 4.96
N LEU A 109 5.85 4.68 4.96
CA LEU A 109 5.90 5.49 6.17
C LEU A 109 4.77 5.17 7.14
N THR A 110 3.52 5.10 6.66
CA THR A 110 2.36 4.78 7.51
C THR A 110 2.47 3.37 8.09
N THR A 111 2.87 2.39 7.28
CA THR A 111 3.13 1.02 7.74
C THR A 111 4.28 0.96 8.76
N ALA A 112 5.37 1.70 8.53
CA ALA A 112 6.49 1.76 9.47
C ALA A 112 6.08 2.39 10.80
N THR A 113 5.23 3.42 10.78
CA THR A 113 4.65 4.02 12.00
C THR A 113 3.83 2.99 12.77
N CYS A 114 2.95 2.23 12.10
CA CYS A 114 2.18 1.16 12.74
C CYS A 114 3.10 0.09 13.35
N ILE A 115 4.13 -0.34 12.63
CA ILE A 115 5.10 -1.32 13.15
C ILE A 115 5.82 -0.77 14.39
N ALA A 116 6.30 0.47 14.34
CA ALA A 116 6.98 1.10 15.47
C ALA A 116 6.08 1.19 16.71
N ASP A 117 4.81 1.53 16.52
CA ASP A 117 3.82 1.62 17.58
C ASP A 117 3.48 0.21 18.14
N ILE A 118 3.24 -0.81 17.31
CA ILE A 118 3.03 -2.20 17.76
C ILE A 118 4.22 -2.69 18.61
N LEU A 119 5.45 -2.40 18.18
CA LEU A 119 6.65 -2.80 18.91
C LEU A 119 6.70 -2.14 20.29
N SER A 120 6.17 -0.92 20.44
CA SER A 120 6.12 -0.18 21.69
C SER A 120 5.07 -0.66 22.70
N TRP A 121 4.13 -1.53 22.32
CA TRP A 121 3.09 -2.02 23.22
C TRP A 121 3.64 -3.04 24.24
N ASP A 122 4.16 -2.59 25.38
CA ASP A 122 4.78 -3.45 26.40
C ASP A 122 3.81 -4.49 27.00
N ASP A 123 2.52 -4.19 27.01
CA ASP A 123 1.45 -5.03 27.53
C ASP A 123 0.91 -6.04 26.51
N PHE A 124 1.44 -6.05 25.29
CA PHE A 124 0.96 -6.90 24.20
C PHE A 124 1.81 -8.18 24.03
N PRO A 125 1.19 -9.38 24.00
CA PRO A 125 1.93 -10.64 23.92
C PRO A 125 2.86 -10.73 22.71
N TYR A 126 4.07 -11.25 22.90
CA TYR A 126 5.08 -11.36 21.83
C TYR A 126 4.58 -12.13 20.60
N ASN A 127 3.86 -13.24 20.82
CA ASN A 127 3.28 -14.03 19.73
C ASN A 127 2.27 -13.20 18.92
N LYS A 128 1.46 -12.36 19.57
CA LYS A 128 0.51 -11.47 18.89
C LYS A 128 1.24 -10.36 18.13
N LYS A 129 2.31 -9.79 18.69
CA LYS A 129 3.19 -8.87 17.95
C LYS A 129 3.75 -9.54 16.69
N PHE A 130 4.24 -10.78 16.82
CA PHE A 130 4.76 -11.54 15.68
C PHE A 130 3.68 -11.78 14.62
N ASP A 131 2.46 -12.20 15.02
CA ASP A 131 1.33 -12.39 14.12
C ASP A 131 1.02 -11.10 13.34
N LEU A 132 0.99 -9.94 14.01
CA LEU A 132 0.84 -8.64 13.34
C LEU A 132 2.01 -8.34 12.39
N MET A 133 3.25 -8.62 12.77
CA MET A 133 4.40 -8.43 11.88
C MET A 133 4.32 -9.28 10.61
N THR A 134 3.64 -10.44 10.63
CA THR A 134 3.39 -11.22 9.41
C THR A 134 2.42 -10.54 8.44
N LEU A 135 1.58 -9.62 8.93
CA LEU A 135 0.69 -8.79 8.10
C LEU A 135 1.39 -7.52 7.61
N TYR A 136 1.93 -6.72 8.53
CA TYR A 136 2.51 -5.41 8.23
C TYR A 136 3.91 -5.50 7.59
N GLY A 137 4.70 -6.50 7.98
CA GLY A 137 6.08 -6.68 7.51
C GLY A 137 6.20 -6.82 5.99
N PRO A 138 5.45 -7.75 5.35
CA PRO A 138 5.44 -7.89 3.90
C PRO A 138 5.03 -6.60 3.18
N TYR A 139 4.04 -5.89 3.71
CA TYR A 139 3.61 -4.59 3.18
C TYR A 139 4.75 -3.57 3.19
N LEU A 140 5.46 -3.43 4.33
CA LEU A 140 6.60 -2.52 4.44
C LEU A 140 7.72 -2.91 3.47
N VAL A 141 8.10 -4.19 3.42
CA VAL A 141 9.17 -4.68 2.55
C VAL A 141 8.84 -4.42 1.08
N LEU A 142 7.62 -4.71 0.64
CA LEU A 142 7.19 -4.48 -0.73
C LEU A 142 7.18 -2.98 -1.07
N SER A 143 6.71 -2.13 -0.17
CA SER A 143 6.77 -0.66 -0.34
C SER A 143 8.21 -0.17 -0.48
N MET A 144 9.15 -0.68 0.33
CA MET A 144 10.56 -0.31 0.22
C MET A 144 11.20 -0.75 -1.10
N ILE A 145 10.94 -1.99 -1.54
CA ILE A 145 11.43 -2.49 -2.83
C ILE A 145 10.88 -1.64 -3.98
N MET A 146 9.57 -1.36 -3.97
CA MET A 146 8.91 -0.53 -4.97
C MET A 146 9.50 0.88 -4.99
N GLY A 147 9.67 1.52 -3.82
CA GLY A 147 10.23 2.86 -3.71
C GLY A 147 11.64 2.96 -4.30
N VAL A 148 12.51 1.98 -3.99
CA VAL A 148 13.89 1.93 -4.51
C VAL A 148 13.91 1.73 -6.03
N ASP A 149 13.12 0.77 -6.55
CA ASP A 149 13.03 0.53 -8.00
C ASP A 149 12.54 1.78 -8.75
N MET A 150 11.45 2.40 -8.26
CA MET A 150 10.89 3.60 -8.88
C MET A 150 11.85 4.79 -8.82
N PHE A 151 12.56 4.97 -7.71
CA PHE A 151 13.60 5.99 -7.57
C PHE A 151 14.68 5.86 -8.65
N PHE A 152 15.18 4.64 -8.90
CA PHE A 152 16.19 4.41 -9.93
C PHE A 152 15.65 4.64 -11.35
N ARG A 153 14.42 4.20 -11.64
CA ARG A 153 13.77 4.43 -12.95
C ARG A 153 13.55 5.92 -13.23
N LEU A 154 13.10 6.67 -12.22
CA LEU A 154 12.94 8.12 -12.29
C LEU A 154 14.28 8.82 -12.48
N SER A 155 15.28 8.47 -11.65
CA SER A 155 16.62 9.06 -11.73
C SER A 155 17.25 8.88 -13.10
N LYS A 156 17.09 7.70 -13.71
CA LYS A 156 17.55 7.43 -15.08
C LYS A 156 16.86 8.32 -16.12
N THR A 157 15.55 8.50 -15.98
CA THR A 157 14.74 9.32 -16.88
C THR A 157 15.16 10.79 -16.81
N VAL A 158 15.28 11.33 -15.60
CA VAL A 158 15.70 12.71 -15.35
C VAL A 158 17.11 12.95 -15.90
N THR A 159 18.08 12.08 -15.57
CA THR A 159 19.47 12.21 -16.02
C THR A 159 19.60 12.16 -17.54
N THR A 160 18.83 11.27 -18.20
CA THR A 160 18.82 11.16 -19.67
C THR A 160 18.24 12.41 -20.33
N SER A 161 17.19 13.00 -19.73
CA SER A 161 16.57 14.23 -20.21
C SER A 161 17.55 15.41 -20.16
N THR A 162 18.25 15.59 -19.03
CA THR A 162 19.26 16.65 -18.87
C THR A 162 20.43 16.50 -19.85
N GLY A 163 20.86 15.26 -20.14
CA GLY A 163 21.91 14.98 -21.11
C GLY A 163 21.54 15.34 -22.55
N LYS A 164 20.26 15.22 -22.93
CA LYS A 164 19.75 15.65 -24.24
C LYS A 164 19.63 17.17 -24.33
N ALA A 165 19.14 17.83 -23.27
CA ALA A 165 19.01 19.28 -23.23
C ALA A 165 20.36 20.02 -23.37
N LYS A 166 21.46 19.44 -22.87
CA LYS A 166 22.82 19.99 -23.05
C LYS A 166 23.44 19.76 -24.44
N ARG A 167 22.83 18.91 -25.28
CA ARG A 167 23.33 18.57 -26.64
C ARG A 167 22.50 19.20 -27.76
N SER A 168 21.41 19.88 -27.42
CA SER A 168 20.58 20.70 -28.31
C SER A 168 21.05 22.15 -28.28
#